data_AF-A0A9P9Q3K1-F1
#
_entry.id   AF-A0A9P9Q3K1-F1
#
_cell.length_a   1.000
_cell.length_b   1.000
_cell.length_c   1.000
_cell.angle_alpha   90.00
_cell.angle_beta   90.00
_cell.angle_gamma   90.00
#
_symmetry.space_group_name_H-M   'P 1'
#
loop_
_entity.id
_entity.type
_entity.pdbx_description
1 polymer ?
#
loop_
_entity_poly.entity_id
_entity_poly.type
_entity_poly.pdbx_seq_one_letter_code
_entity_poly.pdbx_strand_id
1 'polypeptide(L)'
;MEQEEIGGFAASANPWNLHRFATYVTTVADYTSHNLTFGSDILNGSVGIGNCFVSATGKRLLYGLPERHFAQALLWEHDGEYRQRQNVPDIPSWSWAFWNRRSKYDTNSSVEKRNCGTLHGSEDYIASTGLAHPGKLVFQTTSANVSLQKLASHSHVETPGFIKLDIVTNGKLMVGQLAQLPQAWTEKYIDLDIKHTIIVIAAGIASEPARYAQTHSTRHVLGHTQEPRKTESAWFLHVMLVSEICPVVAQRVGIGMVEMRAWSELAPEYDNIVLS
;
A
#
# COMPACT_ATOMS: atom_id res chain seq x y z
N MET A 1 -44.43 14.56 -16.24
CA MET A 1 -44.58 13.88 -14.94
C MET A 1 -43.41 12.93 -14.84
N GLU A 2 -42.29 13.45 -14.36
CA GLU A 2 -41.00 12.78 -14.26
C GLU A 2 -41.04 11.76 -13.12
N GLN A 3 -40.72 10.52 -13.45
CA GLN A 3 -40.33 9.47 -12.50
C GLN A 3 -38.95 8.98 -12.91
N GLU A 4 -37.93 9.81 -12.71
CA GLU A 4 -36.56 9.39 -13.00
C GLU A 4 -35.52 10.08 -12.11
N GLU A 5 -35.78 10.23 -10.80
CA GLU A 5 -34.76 10.84 -9.92
C GLU A 5 -34.77 10.38 -8.45
N ILE A 6 -35.24 9.16 -8.16
CA ILE A 6 -35.26 8.63 -6.78
C ILE A 6 -34.21 7.49 -6.57
N GLY A 7 -33.66 6.91 -7.65
CA GLY A 7 -32.70 5.81 -7.57
C GLY A 7 -31.26 6.20 -7.16
N GLY A 8 -30.82 7.43 -7.50
CA GLY A 8 -29.45 7.88 -7.24
C GLY A 8 -29.15 8.21 -5.78
N PHE A 9 -30.14 8.78 -5.07
CA PHE A 9 -29.99 9.12 -3.66
C PHE A 9 -29.95 7.89 -2.75
N ALA A 10 -30.79 6.87 -3.01
CA ALA A 10 -30.82 5.62 -2.25
C ALA A 10 -29.51 4.83 -2.36
N ALA A 11 -28.84 4.85 -3.52
CA ALA A 11 -27.54 4.19 -3.70
C ALA A 11 -26.41 4.89 -2.91
N SER A 12 -26.46 6.21 -2.73
CA SER A 12 -25.47 6.96 -1.93
C SER A 12 -25.62 6.75 -0.42
N ALA A 13 -26.82 6.37 0.03
CA ALA A 13 -27.15 6.09 1.42
C ALA A 13 -26.97 4.61 1.82
N ASN A 14 -26.64 3.72 0.89
CA ASN A 14 -26.36 2.33 1.20
C ASN A 14 -24.95 2.23 1.83
N PRO A 15 -24.81 1.82 3.11
CA PRO A 15 -23.50 1.61 3.74
C PRO A 15 -22.67 0.52 3.05
N TRP A 16 -23.27 -0.24 2.13
CA TRP A 16 -22.63 -1.24 1.28
C TRP A 16 -22.45 -0.78 -0.17
N ASN A 17 -22.40 0.54 -0.45
CA ASN A 17 -22.02 1.05 -1.77
C ASN A 17 -20.52 0.82 -2.03
N LEU A 18 -20.21 -0.41 -2.43
CA LEU A 18 -18.88 -0.90 -2.74
C LEU A 18 -18.34 -0.43 -4.11
N HIS A 19 -19.10 0.41 -4.83
CA HIS A 19 -18.56 1.11 -6.00
C HIS A 19 -17.39 2.02 -5.61
N ARG A 20 -17.41 2.53 -4.38
CA ARG A 20 -16.36 3.39 -3.82
C ARG A 20 -15.34 2.54 -3.06
N PHE A 21 -14.07 2.67 -3.44
CA PHE A 21 -12.95 2.02 -2.74
C PHE A 21 -12.94 2.31 -1.22
N ALA A 22 -13.37 3.50 -0.81
CA ALA A 22 -13.46 3.88 0.60
C ALA A 22 -14.37 2.94 1.44
N THR A 23 -15.48 2.48 0.88
CA THR A 23 -16.40 1.54 1.54
C THR A 23 -15.74 0.18 1.72
N TYR A 24 -15.04 -0.30 0.68
CA TYR A 24 -14.27 -1.55 0.76
C TYR A 24 -13.20 -1.46 1.87
N VAL A 25 -12.48 -0.35 1.95
CA VAL A 25 -11.44 -0.10 2.97
C VAL A 25 -12.01 -0.23 4.38
N THR A 26 -13.15 0.44 4.67
CA THR A 26 -13.78 0.37 5.99
C THR A 26 -14.28 -1.03 6.30
N THR A 27 -14.92 -1.70 5.32
CA THR A 27 -15.42 -3.07 5.48
C THR A 27 -14.30 -4.07 5.77
N VAL A 28 -13.16 -3.99 5.07
CA VAL A 28 -12.01 -4.87 5.35
C VAL A 28 -11.41 -4.59 6.72
N ALA A 29 -11.30 -3.32 7.11
CA ALA A 29 -10.79 -2.96 8.43
C ALA A 29 -11.68 -3.48 9.56
N ASP A 30 -13.00 -3.45 9.38
CA ASP A 30 -13.94 -3.99 10.36
C ASP A 30 -13.91 -5.52 10.35
N TYR A 31 -13.95 -6.15 9.17
CA TYR A 31 -13.91 -7.61 9.04
C TYR A 31 -12.64 -8.22 9.66
N THR A 32 -11.47 -7.67 9.33
CA THR A 32 -10.17 -8.16 9.84
C THR A 32 -9.91 -7.84 11.30
N SER A 33 -10.74 -6.99 11.93
CA SER A 33 -10.69 -6.75 13.38
C SER A 33 -11.29 -7.90 14.19
N HIS A 34 -12.15 -8.72 13.58
CA HIS A 34 -12.78 -9.85 14.24
C HIS A 34 -11.82 -11.03 14.34
N ASN A 35 -11.75 -11.65 15.52
CA ASN A 35 -10.96 -12.85 15.74
C ASN A 35 -11.72 -14.07 15.22
N LEU A 36 -11.28 -14.62 14.08
CA LEU A 36 -11.91 -15.82 13.52
C LEU A 36 -11.51 -17.07 14.31
N THR A 37 -12.49 -17.92 14.59
CA THR A 37 -12.27 -19.23 15.23
C THR A 37 -11.40 -20.14 14.35
N PHE A 38 -11.56 -20.05 13.03
CA PHE A 38 -10.75 -20.79 12.05
C PHE A 38 -10.10 -19.83 11.06
N GLY A 39 -8.78 -19.83 11.01
CA GLY A 39 -8.03 -18.96 10.11
C GLY A 39 -8.29 -19.26 8.62
N SER A 40 -8.54 -20.51 8.27
CA SER A 40 -8.86 -20.96 6.91
C SER A 40 -10.09 -20.29 6.31
N ASP A 41 -11.02 -19.83 7.16
CA ASP A 41 -12.30 -19.27 6.72
C ASP A 41 -12.23 -17.78 6.41
N ILE A 42 -11.07 -17.14 6.51
CA ILE A 42 -10.92 -15.69 6.30
C ILE A 42 -11.36 -15.25 4.90
N LEU A 43 -11.08 -16.04 3.86
CA LEU A 43 -11.54 -15.73 2.50
C LEU A 43 -12.98 -16.18 2.27
N ASN A 44 -13.37 -17.35 2.81
CA ASN A 44 -14.74 -17.88 2.70
C ASN A 44 -15.77 -16.97 3.39
N GLY A 45 -15.45 -16.48 4.59
CA GLY A 45 -16.28 -15.54 5.33
C GLY A 45 -16.34 -14.16 4.67
N SER A 46 -15.37 -13.82 3.82
CA SER A 46 -15.37 -12.59 3.03
C SER A 46 -16.16 -12.69 1.71
N VAL A 47 -16.68 -13.88 1.35
CA VAL A 47 -17.45 -14.09 0.11
C VAL A 47 -18.67 -13.18 0.04
N GLY A 48 -19.33 -12.89 1.17
CA GLY A 48 -20.43 -11.93 1.21
C GLY A 48 -20.01 -10.52 0.79
N ILE A 49 -18.87 -10.04 1.30
CA ILE A 49 -18.27 -8.76 0.91
C ILE A 49 -17.90 -8.79 -0.59
N GLY A 50 -17.34 -9.91 -1.04
CA GLY A 50 -16.98 -10.14 -2.44
C GLY A 50 -18.16 -10.10 -3.39
N ASN A 51 -19.26 -10.78 -3.08
CA ASN A 51 -20.45 -10.81 -3.93
C ASN A 51 -21.10 -9.43 -4.06
N CYS A 52 -21.16 -8.66 -2.97
CA CYS A 52 -21.63 -7.28 -3.02
C CYS A 52 -20.70 -6.40 -3.89
N PHE A 53 -19.38 -6.60 -3.80
CA PHE A 53 -18.40 -5.85 -4.60
C PHE A 53 -18.49 -6.19 -6.10
N VAL A 54 -18.58 -7.48 -6.43
CA VAL A 54 -18.74 -7.97 -7.80
C VAL A 54 -20.03 -7.45 -8.41
N SER A 55 -21.14 -7.50 -7.65
CA SER A 55 -22.43 -7.00 -8.12
C SER A 55 -22.41 -5.49 -8.39
N ALA A 56 -21.66 -4.72 -7.60
CA ALA A 56 -21.58 -3.26 -7.72
C ALA A 56 -20.56 -2.77 -8.78
N THR A 57 -19.54 -3.57 -9.10
CA THR A 57 -18.41 -3.12 -9.95
C THR A 57 -18.18 -3.96 -11.21
N GLY A 58 -18.80 -5.14 -11.29
CA GLY A 58 -18.59 -6.13 -12.36
C GLY A 58 -17.21 -6.79 -12.35
N LYS A 59 -16.41 -6.61 -11.28
CA LYS A 59 -15.04 -7.12 -11.18
C LYS A 59 -14.86 -8.00 -9.94
N ARG A 60 -14.02 -9.03 -10.07
CA ARG A 60 -13.77 -10.04 -9.03
C ARG A 60 -12.88 -9.52 -7.90
N LEU A 61 -12.90 -10.24 -6.77
CA LEU A 61 -11.87 -10.15 -5.75
C LEU A 61 -10.79 -11.20 -6.00
N LEU A 62 -9.53 -10.79 -5.96
CA LEU A 62 -8.34 -11.64 -6.02
C LEU A 62 -7.79 -11.77 -4.60
N TYR A 63 -7.96 -12.94 -3.97
CA TYR A 63 -7.57 -13.18 -2.57
C TYR A 63 -8.03 -12.07 -1.62
N GLY A 64 -9.28 -11.63 -1.77
CA GLY A 64 -9.87 -10.56 -0.96
C GLY A 64 -9.56 -9.13 -1.41
N LEU A 65 -8.74 -8.91 -2.46
CA LEU A 65 -8.45 -7.59 -3.03
C LEU A 65 -9.27 -7.30 -4.30
N PRO A 66 -9.89 -6.11 -4.45
CA PRO A 66 -10.68 -5.77 -5.63
C PRO A 66 -9.80 -5.58 -6.86
N GLU A 67 -10.04 -6.36 -7.92
CA GLU A 67 -9.28 -6.30 -9.17
C GLU A 67 -9.28 -4.89 -9.78
N ARG A 68 -10.43 -4.20 -9.74
CA ARG A 68 -10.57 -2.81 -10.25
C ARG A 68 -9.66 -1.81 -9.54
N HIS A 69 -9.39 -2.03 -8.25
CA HIS A 69 -8.61 -1.12 -7.40
C HIS A 69 -7.35 -1.81 -6.88
N PHE A 70 -6.82 -2.80 -7.61
CA PHE A 70 -5.84 -3.74 -7.05
C PHE A 70 -4.58 -3.04 -6.52
N ALA A 71 -4.02 -2.08 -7.28
CA ALA A 71 -2.85 -1.31 -6.85
C ALA A 71 -3.11 -0.52 -5.55
N GLN A 72 -4.31 0.06 -5.40
CA GLN A 72 -4.72 0.76 -4.17
C GLN A 72 -4.97 -0.20 -3.02
N ALA A 73 -5.58 -1.34 -3.34
CA ALA A 73 -5.87 -2.40 -2.40
C ALA A 73 -4.58 -2.98 -1.82
N LEU A 74 -3.43 -2.92 -2.50
CA LEU A 74 -2.12 -3.29 -1.97
C LEU A 74 -1.56 -2.29 -0.94
N LEU A 75 -2.15 -1.11 -0.75
CA LEU A 75 -1.65 -0.05 0.15
C LEU A 75 -2.17 -0.16 1.60
N TRP A 76 -2.67 -1.33 1.98
CA TRP A 76 -3.05 -1.65 3.35
C TRP A 76 -1.84 -1.65 4.28
N GLU A 77 -2.03 -1.51 5.59
CA GLU A 77 -1.01 -1.48 6.64
C GLU A 77 -1.48 -2.35 7.80
N HIS A 78 -0.54 -2.79 8.63
CA HIS A 78 -0.88 -3.55 9.83
C HIS A 78 -1.18 -2.64 11.01
N ASP A 79 -2.16 -3.05 11.81
CA ASP A 79 -2.48 -2.39 13.07
C ASP A 79 -1.81 -3.04 14.30
N GLY A 80 -0.72 -3.80 14.09
CA GLY A 80 -0.02 -4.51 15.16
C GLY A 80 1.00 -5.52 14.63
N GLU A 81 1.43 -6.45 15.50
CA GLU A 81 2.43 -7.46 15.12
C GLU A 81 2.01 -8.25 13.86
N TYR A 82 2.94 -8.30 12.91
CA TYR A 82 2.83 -9.11 11.71
C TYR A 82 3.03 -10.58 12.08
N ARG A 83 1.92 -11.29 12.28
CA ARG A 83 1.90 -12.75 12.42
C ARG A 83 1.14 -13.36 11.26
N GLN A 84 1.81 -14.27 10.55
CA GLN A 84 1.15 -15.12 9.57
C GLN A 84 0.03 -15.90 10.26
N ARG A 85 -1.13 -15.97 9.61
CA ARG A 85 -2.24 -16.77 10.07
C ARG A 85 -1.87 -18.25 9.94
N GLN A 86 -2.04 -19.01 11.01
CA GLN A 86 -1.73 -20.45 10.99
C GLN A 86 -2.78 -21.22 10.18
N ASN A 87 -2.36 -22.31 9.54
CA ASN A 87 -3.23 -23.24 8.82
C ASN A 87 -4.03 -22.64 7.64
N VAL A 88 -3.46 -21.64 6.96
CA VAL A 88 -3.95 -21.15 5.65
C VAL A 88 -2.92 -21.48 4.57
N PRO A 89 -2.91 -22.72 4.05
CA PRO A 89 -2.17 -22.99 2.82
C PRO A 89 -2.73 -22.11 1.69
N ASP A 90 -1.85 -21.66 0.80
CA ASP A 90 -2.20 -21.03 -0.49
C ASP A 90 -2.76 -19.60 -0.48
N ILE A 91 -2.72 -18.88 0.64
CA ILE A 91 -2.97 -17.43 0.64
C ILE A 91 -1.65 -16.68 0.43
N PRO A 92 -1.56 -15.73 -0.52
CA PRO A 92 -0.34 -14.98 -0.76
C PRO A 92 -0.09 -13.87 0.27
N SER A 93 1.18 -13.56 0.53
CA SER A 93 1.60 -12.57 1.53
C SER A 93 1.16 -11.13 1.20
N TRP A 94 0.91 -10.84 -0.08
CA TRP A 94 0.38 -9.55 -0.52
C TRP A 94 -1.11 -9.34 -0.20
N SER A 95 -1.85 -10.41 0.11
CA SER A 95 -3.23 -10.32 0.57
C SER A 95 -3.29 -10.01 2.07
N TRP A 96 -4.22 -9.14 2.47
CA TRP A 96 -4.52 -8.91 3.89
C TRP A 96 -4.94 -10.20 4.61
N ALA A 97 -5.51 -11.17 3.89
CA ALA A 97 -6.07 -12.40 4.46
C ALA A 97 -4.99 -13.34 5.01
N PHE A 98 -3.75 -13.22 4.53
CA PHE A 98 -2.60 -14.01 5.00
C PHE A 98 -2.25 -13.69 6.46
N TRP A 99 -2.67 -12.55 6.97
CA TRP A 99 -2.21 -12.01 8.23
C TRP A 99 -3.28 -12.09 9.33
N ASN A 100 -2.86 -12.31 10.57
CA ASN A 100 -3.74 -12.54 11.72
C ASN A 100 -4.15 -11.26 12.48
N ARG A 101 -4.04 -10.09 11.85
CA ARG A 101 -4.35 -8.79 12.48
C ARG A 101 -5.18 -7.91 11.57
N ARG A 102 -5.78 -6.90 12.17
CA ARG A 102 -6.53 -5.86 11.48
C ARG A 102 -5.67 -5.22 10.41
N SER A 103 -6.22 -5.15 9.21
CA SER A 103 -5.65 -4.40 8.10
C SER A 103 -6.29 -3.03 8.08
N LYS A 104 -5.47 -1.99 8.18
CA LYS A 104 -5.92 -0.59 8.06
C LYS A 104 -5.42 -0.03 6.75
N TYR A 105 -6.11 0.96 6.19
CA TYR A 105 -5.56 1.76 5.12
C TYR A 105 -5.41 3.16 5.67
N ASP A 106 -4.20 3.73 5.63
CA ASP A 106 -4.04 5.12 6.03
C ASP A 106 -4.77 6.04 5.03
N THR A 107 -5.98 6.45 5.42
CA THR A 107 -6.80 7.41 4.68
C THR A 107 -6.43 8.86 4.99
N ASN A 108 -5.54 9.08 5.95
CA ASN A 108 -5.05 10.39 6.40
C ASN A 108 -3.64 10.69 5.89
N SER A 109 -3.10 9.83 5.03
CA SER A 109 -1.82 10.06 4.37
C SER A 109 -1.85 11.39 3.62
N SER A 110 -0.72 12.10 3.64
CA SER A 110 -0.51 13.32 2.87
C SER A 110 -0.55 13.08 1.35
N VAL A 111 -0.62 11.82 0.91
CA VAL A 111 -0.78 11.38 -0.47
C VAL A 111 -2.09 10.62 -0.62
N GLU A 112 -2.92 11.03 -1.57
CA GLU A 112 -4.20 10.40 -1.88
C GLU A 112 -3.98 9.00 -2.46
N LYS A 113 -4.12 7.98 -1.61
CA LYS A 113 -4.19 6.56 -1.99
C LYS A 113 -5.43 6.22 -2.85
N ARG A 114 -6.30 7.22 -3.13
CA ARG A 114 -7.60 7.08 -3.82
C ARG A 114 -7.52 7.23 -5.34
N ASN A 115 -6.39 7.70 -5.88
CA ASN A 115 -6.19 7.93 -7.32
C ASN A 115 -4.84 7.35 -7.75
N CYS A 116 -4.81 6.08 -8.16
CA CYS A 116 -3.59 5.38 -8.54
C CYS A 116 -3.69 4.79 -9.95
N GLY A 117 -2.61 4.92 -10.75
CA GLY A 117 -2.50 4.27 -12.06
C GLY A 117 -2.25 2.76 -11.95
N THR A 118 -2.67 2.01 -12.97
CA THR A 118 -2.55 0.54 -13.04
C THR A 118 -1.19 0.11 -13.58
N LEU A 119 -0.57 -0.88 -12.94
CA LEU A 119 0.66 -1.53 -13.42
C LEU A 119 0.37 -2.27 -14.74
N HIS A 120 1.06 -1.90 -15.81
CA HIS A 120 1.04 -2.62 -17.09
C HIS A 120 2.39 -3.33 -17.24
N GLY A 121 2.37 -4.61 -17.59
CA GLY A 121 3.58 -5.33 -17.97
C GLY A 121 3.39 -6.07 -19.29
N SER A 122 4.50 -6.45 -19.92
CA SER A 122 4.53 -7.22 -21.16
C SER A 122 3.94 -8.62 -20.97
N GLU A 123 3.04 -9.04 -21.87
CA GLU A 123 2.24 -10.27 -21.73
C GLU A 123 3.08 -11.56 -21.67
N ASP A 124 4.19 -11.64 -22.43
CA ASP A 124 4.95 -12.90 -22.60
C ASP A 124 5.72 -13.36 -21.35
N TYR A 125 6.35 -12.42 -20.63
CA TYR A 125 7.09 -12.74 -19.39
C TYR A 125 6.14 -13.10 -18.25
N ILE A 126 5.02 -12.39 -18.15
CA ILE A 126 4.04 -12.57 -17.07
C ILE A 126 3.38 -13.95 -17.18
N ALA A 127 3.04 -14.39 -18.40
CA ALA A 127 2.38 -15.67 -18.61
C ALA A 127 3.29 -16.86 -18.22
N SER A 128 4.54 -16.85 -18.66
CA SER A 128 5.51 -17.92 -18.38
C SER A 128 5.91 -17.99 -16.92
N THR A 129 6.18 -16.84 -16.29
CA THR A 129 6.55 -16.75 -14.87
C THR A 129 5.38 -17.07 -13.95
N GLY A 130 4.16 -16.64 -14.32
CA GLY A 130 2.94 -16.93 -13.56
C GLY A 130 2.64 -18.43 -13.46
N LEU A 131 2.92 -19.19 -14.51
CA LEU A 131 2.80 -20.66 -14.50
C LEU A 131 3.83 -21.33 -13.58
N ALA A 132 5.04 -20.78 -13.49
CA ALA A 132 6.10 -21.30 -12.62
C ALA A 132 5.85 -21.00 -11.13
N HIS A 133 5.04 -19.98 -10.83
CA HIS A 133 4.81 -19.46 -9.49
C HIS A 133 3.31 -19.30 -9.17
N PRO A 134 2.55 -20.41 -9.05
CA PRO A 134 1.12 -20.35 -8.76
C PRO A 134 0.86 -19.64 -7.42
N GLY A 135 -0.18 -18.80 -7.40
CA GLY A 135 -0.54 -17.99 -6.23
C GLY A 135 0.33 -16.75 -6.00
N LYS A 136 1.37 -16.52 -6.82
CA LYS A 136 2.24 -15.34 -6.71
C LYS A 136 1.75 -14.21 -7.62
N LEU A 137 2.02 -12.98 -7.21
CA LEU A 137 1.71 -11.80 -8.03
C LEU A 137 2.93 -11.45 -8.87
N VAL A 138 2.82 -11.60 -10.19
CA VAL A 138 3.88 -11.27 -11.15
C VAL A 138 3.54 -9.97 -11.85
N PHE A 139 4.44 -8.99 -11.77
CA PHE A 139 4.26 -7.71 -12.45
C PHE A 139 5.60 -7.04 -12.75
N GLN A 140 5.57 -6.14 -13.71
CA GLN A 140 6.68 -5.27 -14.01
C GLN A 140 6.51 -3.92 -13.32
N THR A 141 7.61 -3.42 -12.78
CA THR A 141 7.67 -2.10 -12.16
C THR A 141 9.11 -1.60 -12.12
N THR A 142 9.29 -0.35 -11.69
CA THR A 142 10.62 0.15 -11.38
C THR A 142 10.99 -0.16 -9.94
N SER A 143 12.21 -0.61 -9.71
CA SER A 143 12.80 -0.79 -8.39
C SER A 143 13.95 0.21 -8.15
N ALA A 144 14.32 0.42 -6.89
CA ALA A 144 15.54 1.12 -6.54
C ALA A 144 16.10 0.62 -5.20
N ASN A 145 17.42 0.68 -5.06
CA ASN A 145 18.10 0.37 -3.81
C ASN A 145 18.26 1.62 -2.95
N VAL A 146 17.74 1.58 -1.72
CA VAL A 146 17.69 2.70 -0.78
C VAL A 146 18.32 2.35 0.55
N SER A 147 18.80 3.37 1.25
CA SER A 147 19.15 3.25 2.66
C SER A 147 17.97 3.74 3.53
N LEU A 148 17.87 3.19 4.73
CA LEU A 148 16.83 3.53 5.68
C LEU A 148 17.45 4.13 6.93
N GLN A 149 16.80 5.12 7.52
CA GLN A 149 17.22 5.71 8.78
C GLN A 149 16.01 5.93 9.69
N LYS A 150 16.23 5.84 11.01
CA LYS A 150 15.20 6.23 11.98
C LYS A 150 14.95 7.72 11.88
N LEU A 151 13.67 8.10 11.89
CA LEU A 151 13.27 9.51 11.89
C LEU A 151 13.89 10.21 13.12
N ALA A 152 14.68 11.27 12.89
CA ALA A 152 15.24 12.11 13.95
C ALA A 152 14.14 13.01 14.55
N SER A 153 13.52 12.57 15.66
CA SER A 153 12.34 13.18 16.26
C SER A 153 12.54 14.62 16.75
N HIS A 154 11.67 15.55 16.35
CA HIS A 154 11.27 16.73 17.14
C HIS A 154 9.76 17.09 17.04
N SER A 155 8.93 16.37 16.27
CA SER A 155 7.57 16.86 15.94
C SER A 155 6.46 15.83 15.72
N HIS A 156 6.72 14.52 15.85
CA HIS A 156 5.69 13.49 15.67
C HIS A 156 5.33 12.82 16.98
N VAL A 157 4.04 12.56 17.19
CA VAL A 157 3.54 11.75 18.31
C VAL A 157 4.12 10.34 18.14
N GLU A 158 5.09 10.00 18.98
CA GLU A 158 5.60 8.63 19.06
C GLU A 158 4.44 7.70 19.40
N THR A 159 4.17 6.75 18.51
CA THR A 159 3.20 5.69 18.78
C THR A 159 3.96 4.56 19.46
N PRO A 160 3.69 4.22 20.73
CA PRO A 160 4.45 3.22 21.45
C PRO A 160 4.49 1.88 20.69
N GLY A 161 5.69 1.33 20.52
CA GLY A 161 5.90 0.06 19.81
C GLY A 161 5.92 0.17 18.28
N PHE A 162 5.84 1.37 17.70
CA PHE A 162 5.98 1.60 16.26
C PHE A 162 7.18 2.51 15.95
N ILE A 163 7.84 2.24 14.83
CA ILE A 163 8.98 3.00 14.31
C ILE A 163 8.58 3.62 12.98
N LYS A 164 9.06 4.84 12.75
CA LYS A 164 8.99 5.52 11.46
C LYS A 164 10.39 5.62 10.86
N LEU A 165 10.50 5.26 9.58
CA LEU A 165 11.77 5.23 8.85
C LEU A 165 11.71 6.19 7.67
N ASP A 166 12.78 6.97 7.51
CA ASP A 166 12.99 7.78 6.32
C ASP A 166 13.69 6.95 5.25
N ILE A 167 13.30 7.18 4.00
CA ILE A 167 13.97 6.65 2.81
C ILE A 167 14.98 7.69 2.37
N VAL A 168 16.25 7.30 2.30
CA VAL A 168 17.35 8.21 1.94
C VAL A 168 18.15 7.71 0.75
N THR A 169 18.68 8.66 -0.03
CA THR A 169 19.64 8.39 -1.09
C THR A 169 21.01 8.01 -0.52
N ASN A 170 21.92 7.56 -1.39
CA ASN A 170 23.33 7.32 -1.02
C ASN A 170 24.01 8.55 -0.38
N GLY A 171 23.56 9.76 -0.73
CA GLY A 171 24.04 11.02 -0.16
C GLY A 171 23.34 11.45 1.14
N LYS A 172 22.56 10.56 1.76
CA LYS A 172 21.72 10.81 2.96
C LYS A 172 20.67 11.91 2.77
N LEU A 173 20.31 12.23 1.53
CA LEU A 173 19.17 13.09 1.26
C LEU A 173 17.88 12.30 1.48
N MET A 174 16.98 12.82 2.30
CA MET A 174 15.66 12.27 2.50
C MET A 174 14.79 12.47 1.27
N VAL A 175 14.27 11.37 0.72
CA VAL A 175 13.45 11.36 -0.51
C VAL A 175 12.05 10.79 -0.28
N GLY A 176 11.84 10.15 0.86
CA GLY A 176 10.56 9.53 1.17
C GLY A 176 10.48 9.03 2.61
N GLN A 177 9.37 8.39 2.95
CA GLN A 177 9.13 7.78 4.25
C GLN A 177 8.36 6.48 4.09
N LEU A 178 8.68 5.50 4.96
CA LEU A 178 7.82 4.35 5.18
C LEU A 178 6.64 4.71 6.09
N ALA A 179 5.54 3.99 5.93
CA ALA A 179 4.48 3.94 6.92
C ALA A 179 5.04 3.43 8.25
N GLN A 180 4.34 3.71 9.35
CA GLN A 180 4.75 3.22 10.66
C GLN A 180 4.78 1.69 10.68
N LEU A 181 5.90 1.11 11.15
CA LEU A 181 6.09 -0.33 11.26
C LEU A 181 6.21 -0.71 12.74
N PRO A 182 5.65 -1.85 13.18
CA PRO A 182 5.92 -2.36 14.52
C PRO A 182 7.42 -2.55 14.74
N GLN A 183 7.91 -2.20 15.93
CA GLN A 183 9.33 -2.29 16.28
C GLN A 183 9.88 -3.71 16.09
N ALA A 184 9.20 -4.72 16.64
CA ALA A 184 9.61 -6.12 16.51
C ALA A 184 9.64 -6.63 15.06
N TRP A 185 8.80 -6.07 14.18
CA TRP A 185 8.82 -6.38 12.75
C TRP A 185 10.02 -5.73 12.05
N THR A 186 10.28 -4.47 12.39
CA THR A 186 11.41 -3.69 11.87
C THR A 186 12.72 -4.39 12.22
N GLU A 187 12.92 -4.77 13.48
CA GLU A 187 14.13 -5.46 13.95
C GLU A 187 14.37 -6.82 13.28
N LYS A 188 13.31 -7.47 12.77
CA LYS A 188 13.41 -8.78 12.12
C LYS A 188 13.77 -8.70 10.64
N TYR A 189 13.30 -7.69 9.91
CA TYR A 189 13.40 -7.64 8.45
C TYR A 189 14.15 -6.42 7.90
N ILE A 190 14.48 -5.44 8.75
CA ILE A 190 15.12 -4.21 8.33
C ILE A 190 16.45 -4.07 9.05
N ASP A 191 17.52 -4.14 8.28
CA ASP A 191 18.88 -3.82 8.70
C ASP A 191 19.27 -2.43 8.16
N LEU A 192 19.53 -1.48 9.06
CA LEU A 192 19.79 -0.08 8.68
C LEU A 192 21.20 0.13 8.09
N ASP A 193 22.09 -0.87 8.22
CA ASP A 193 23.47 -0.80 7.73
C ASP A 193 23.61 -1.27 6.28
N ILE A 194 22.55 -1.86 5.71
CA ILE A 194 22.52 -2.33 4.32
C ILE A 194 21.51 -1.55 3.47
N LYS A 195 21.64 -1.72 2.15
CA LYS A 195 20.64 -1.22 1.20
C LYS A 195 19.48 -2.20 1.11
N HIS A 196 18.28 -1.63 0.98
CA HIS A 196 17.05 -2.38 0.76
C HIS A 196 16.45 -2.02 -0.59
N THR A 197 15.72 -2.96 -1.18
CA THR A 197 15.02 -2.72 -2.44
C THR A 197 13.61 -2.22 -2.17
N ILE A 198 13.24 -1.13 -2.82
CA ILE A 198 11.86 -0.66 -2.90
C ILE A 198 11.37 -0.72 -4.33
N ILE A 199 10.07 -1.00 -4.51
CA ILE A 199 9.42 -1.08 -5.82
C ILE A 199 8.24 -0.13 -5.89
N VAL A 200 7.95 0.42 -7.06
CA VAL A 200 6.77 1.28 -7.25
C VAL A 200 5.51 0.44 -7.39
N ILE A 201 4.46 0.78 -6.66
CA ILE A 201 3.14 0.13 -6.77
C ILE A 201 2.18 1.03 -7.56
N ALA A 202 2.25 2.33 -7.30
CA ALA A 202 1.32 3.31 -7.84
C ALA A 202 1.88 4.72 -7.76
N ALA A 203 1.40 5.61 -8.63
CA ALA A 203 1.50 7.05 -8.42
C ALA A 203 0.33 7.53 -7.56
N GLY A 204 0.57 8.58 -6.77
CA GLY A 204 -0.44 9.28 -5.98
C GLY A 204 -0.19 10.79 -6.03
N ILE A 205 -1.23 11.56 -5.76
CA ILE A 205 -1.15 13.02 -5.67
C ILE A 205 -1.24 13.45 -4.21
N ALA A 206 -0.51 14.50 -3.83
CA ALA A 206 -0.62 15.09 -2.51
C ALA A 206 -2.07 15.50 -2.23
N SER A 207 -2.50 15.34 -0.97
CA SER A 207 -3.82 15.76 -0.52
C SER A 207 -4.02 17.25 -0.72
N GLU A 208 -5.26 17.69 -0.87
CA GLU A 208 -5.59 19.09 -1.08
C GLU A 208 -4.98 20.03 -0.02
N PRO A 209 -5.00 19.71 1.30
CA PRO A 209 -4.29 20.51 2.31
C PRO A 209 -2.77 20.56 2.08
N ALA A 210 -2.16 19.44 1.66
CA ALA A 210 -0.73 19.38 1.38
C ALA A 210 -0.36 20.17 0.10
N ARG A 211 -1.20 20.18 -0.93
CA ARG A 211 -1.04 21.02 -2.14
C ARG A 211 -1.24 22.50 -1.85
N TYR A 212 -2.19 22.84 -0.99
CA TYR A 212 -2.41 24.22 -0.54
C TYR A 212 -1.19 24.75 0.22
N ALA A 213 -0.64 23.94 1.12
CA ALA A 213 0.60 24.27 1.84
C ALA A 213 1.80 24.48 0.89
N GLN A 214 1.86 23.80 -0.26
CA GLN A 214 2.92 24.03 -1.27
C GLN A 214 2.86 25.43 -1.92
N THR A 215 1.71 26.10 -1.89
CA THR A 215 1.49 27.35 -2.62
C THR A 215 1.31 28.58 -1.73
N HIS A 216 0.95 28.39 -0.45
CA HIS A 216 0.49 29.50 0.40
C HIS A 216 1.08 29.53 1.83
N SER A 217 1.93 28.58 2.27
CA SER A 217 2.40 28.53 3.67
C SER A 217 3.72 27.76 3.87
N THR A 218 4.36 27.92 5.03
CA THR A 218 5.47 27.08 5.49
C THR A 218 4.98 25.62 5.65
N ARG A 219 5.67 24.68 5.00
CA ARG A 219 5.19 23.29 4.82
C ARG A 219 5.62 22.43 5.99
N HIS A 220 4.71 21.60 6.53
CA HIS A 220 5.07 20.43 7.33
C HIS A 220 5.24 19.23 6.40
N VAL A 221 6.42 19.06 5.81
CA VAL A 221 6.75 17.88 4.98
C VAL A 221 7.36 16.85 5.89
N LEU A 222 6.67 15.71 6.05
CA LEU A 222 7.30 14.53 6.65
C LEU A 222 7.82 14.77 8.09
N GLY A 223 7.36 15.83 8.77
CA GLY A 223 7.80 16.26 10.12
C GLY A 223 8.65 17.52 10.17
N HIS A 224 9.13 18.03 9.03
CA HIS A 224 9.98 19.21 8.98
C HIS A 224 9.22 20.42 8.46
N THR A 225 9.45 21.57 9.11
CA THR A 225 8.97 22.88 8.69
C THR A 225 9.93 23.44 7.64
N GLN A 226 9.52 23.52 6.38
CA GLN A 226 10.35 24.06 5.30
C GLN A 226 9.54 24.97 4.37
N GLU A 227 10.15 26.06 3.90
CA GLU A 227 9.60 26.89 2.83
C GLU A 227 9.53 26.07 1.53
N PRO A 228 8.38 26.02 0.83
CA PRO A 228 8.20 25.21 -0.36
C PRO A 228 9.14 25.65 -1.48
N ARG A 229 9.94 24.72 -2.02
CA ARG A 229 10.78 25.03 -3.18
C ARG A 229 9.91 25.07 -4.44
N LYS A 230 10.13 26.08 -5.31
CA LYS A 230 9.45 26.23 -6.63
C LYS A 230 9.56 25.00 -7.56
N THR A 231 10.42 24.05 -7.24
CA THR A 231 10.70 22.83 -8.01
C THR A 231 10.10 21.56 -7.39
N GLU A 232 9.21 21.66 -6.41
CA GLU A 232 8.57 20.48 -5.80
C GLU A 232 7.36 19.99 -6.62
N SER A 233 7.21 18.67 -6.73
CA SER A 233 6.03 18.05 -7.34
C SER A 233 4.91 17.86 -6.32
N ALA A 234 3.66 17.97 -6.76
CA ALA A 234 2.51 17.47 -6.01
C ALA A 234 2.39 15.93 -6.11
N TRP A 235 3.22 15.29 -6.93
CA TRP A 235 3.14 13.86 -7.20
C TRP A 235 4.12 13.06 -6.34
N PHE A 236 3.62 11.93 -5.86
CA PHE A 236 4.35 10.96 -5.07
C PHE A 236 4.19 9.58 -5.68
N LEU A 237 5.14 8.70 -5.40
CA LEU A 237 5.07 7.29 -5.73
C LEU A 237 4.82 6.51 -4.45
N HIS A 238 3.76 5.71 -4.43
CA HIS A 238 3.59 4.67 -3.43
C HIS A 238 4.55 3.54 -3.73
N VAL A 239 5.39 3.23 -2.75
CA VAL A 239 6.43 2.21 -2.86
C VAL A 239 6.18 1.06 -1.88
N MET A 240 6.61 -0.14 -2.26
CA MET A 240 6.69 -1.30 -1.37
C MET A 240 8.16 -1.53 -1.02
N LEU A 241 8.46 -1.66 0.27
CA LEU A 241 9.70 -2.27 0.72
C LEU A 241 9.59 -3.78 0.59
N VAL A 242 10.54 -4.40 -0.11
CA VAL A 242 10.55 -5.83 -0.35
C VAL A 242 11.84 -6.47 0.16
N SER A 243 11.75 -7.74 0.53
CA SER A 243 12.89 -8.57 0.92
C SER A 243 12.90 -9.83 0.05
N GLU A 244 14.06 -10.20 -0.47
CA GLU A 244 14.20 -11.40 -1.29
C GLU A 244 14.07 -12.65 -0.41
N ILE A 245 13.19 -13.57 -0.81
CA ILE A 245 13.08 -14.90 -0.19
C ILE A 245 14.00 -15.88 -0.91
N CYS A 246 13.96 -15.84 -2.24
CA CYS A 246 14.81 -16.61 -3.13
C CYS A 246 14.93 -15.86 -4.47
N PRO A 247 15.81 -16.30 -5.40
CA PRO A 247 15.97 -15.61 -6.67
C PRO A 247 14.62 -15.38 -7.34
N VAL A 248 14.36 -14.13 -7.73
CA VAL A 248 13.13 -13.65 -8.41
C VAL A 248 11.90 -13.49 -7.50
N VAL A 249 11.83 -14.16 -6.34
CA VAL A 249 10.67 -14.11 -5.43
C VAL A 249 10.95 -13.21 -4.22
N ALA A 250 10.15 -12.16 -4.10
CA ALA A 250 10.21 -11.20 -3.01
C ALA A 250 9.00 -11.33 -2.07
N GLN A 251 9.18 -11.00 -0.81
CA GLN A 251 8.10 -10.75 0.13
C GLN A 251 7.95 -9.27 0.43
N ARG A 252 6.72 -8.87 0.72
CA ARG A 252 6.39 -7.56 1.24
C ARG A 252 6.90 -7.39 2.68
N VAL A 253 7.65 -6.31 2.94
CA VAL A 253 8.09 -5.92 4.28
C VAL A 253 7.32 -4.70 4.79
N GLY A 254 7.06 -3.73 3.93
CA GLY A 254 6.38 -2.49 4.30
C GLY A 254 5.93 -1.70 3.08
N ILE A 255 5.23 -0.59 3.31
CA ILE A 255 4.89 0.38 2.27
C ILE A 255 5.33 1.76 2.68
N GLY A 256 5.47 2.64 1.70
CA GLY A 256 5.85 4.02 1.92
C GLY A 256 5.49 4.92 0.75
N MET A 257 6.08 6.10 0.77
CA MET A 257 5.97 7.08 -0.29
C MET A 257 7.33 7.72 -0.57
N VAL A 258 7.60 7.96 -1.84
CA VAL A 258 8.77 8.70 -2.33
C VAL A 258 8.27 9.85 -3.19
N GLU A 259 8.89 11.03 -3.09
CA GLU A 259 8.56 12.14 -3.97
C GLU A 259 8.95 11.80 -5.42
N MET A 260 8.08 12.13 -6.38
CA MET A 260 8.22 11.62 -7.74
C MET A 260 9.50 12.10 -8.45
N ARG A 261 9.99 13.32 -8.21
CA ARG A 261 11.24 13.80 -8.82
C ARG A 261 12.45 13.15 -8.18
N ALA A 262 12.42 12.99 -6.86
CA ALA A 262 13.45 12.32 -6.09
C ALA A 262 13.61 10.83 -6.46
N TRP A 263 12.58 10.19 -7.03
CA TRP A 263 12.69 8.84 -7.58
C TRP A 263 13.80 8.72 -8.63
N SER A 264 14.00 9.73 -9.47
CA SER A 264 15.08 9.72 -10.48
C SER A 264 16.48 9.74 -9.86
N GLU A 265 16.63 10.32 -8.66
CA GLU A 265 17.90 10.36 -7.92
C GLU A 265 18.28 9.01 -7.32
N LEU A 266 17.33 8.07 -7.25
CA LEU A 266 17.55 6.72 -6.76
C LEU A 266 18.08 5.75 -7.83
N ALA A 267 18.32 6.23 -9.05
CA ALA A 267 18.77 5.43 -10.19
C ALA A 267 17.88 4.18 -10.39
N PRO A 268 16.58 4.36 -10.66
CA PRO A 268 15.64 3.25 -10.70
C PRO A 268 15.87 2.35 -11.91
N GLU A 269 15.72 1.05 -11.71
CA GLU A 269 15.84 0.01 -12.73
C GLU A 269 14.47 -0.59 -13.02
N TYR A 270 14.28 -1.10 -14.24
CA TYR A 270 13.03 -1.76 -14.62
C TYR A 270 13.14 -3.26 -14.33
N ASP A 271 12.30 -3.75 -13.43
CA ASP A 271 12.38 -5.11 -12.91
C ASP A 271 11.07 -5.87 -13.05
N ASN A 272 11.24 -7.19 -13.17
CA ASN A 272 10.16 -8.15 -13.03
C ASN A 272 10.10 -8.64 -11.58
N ILE A 273 8.98 -8.40 -10.91
CA ILE A 273 8.80 -8.79 -9.50
C ILE A 273 7.82 -9.95 -9.41
N VAL A 274 8.20 -10.99 -8.67
CA VAL A 274 7.30 -12.07 -8.23
C VAL A 274 7.08 -11.90 -6.73
N LEU A 275 5.90 -11.42 -6.35
CA LEU A 275 5.54 -11.15 -4.97
C LEU A 275 4.86 -12.37 -4.31
N SER A 276 5.39 -12.76 -3.15
CA SER A 276 5.00 -13.93 -2.36
C SER A 276 3.57 -13.91 -1.83
#